data_AF-A0A0R1VSB5-F1
#
_entry.id   AF-A0A0R1VSB5-F1
#
_cell.length_a   1.000
_cell.length_b   1.000
_cell.length_c   1.000
_cell.angle_alpha   90.00
_cell.angle_beta   90.00
_cell.angle_gamma   90.00
#
_symmetry.space_group_name_H-M   'P 1'
#
loop_
_entity.id
_entity.type
_entity.pdbx_description
1 polymer ?
#
loop_
_entity_poly.entity_id
_entity_poly.type
_entity_poly.pdbx_seq_one_letter_code
_entity_poly.pdbx_strand_id
1 'polypeptide(L)'
;MFKEFKIFISRGNVLDLAVGVLIGGAFNNLVTSLTKNLLSPLIGLFVNSINLSSIKFSAGAATFTVGAFLDDVIRFLIMAFVIFLIVKGFNHLRDRNATAESEEEPETIPAEQAYLKEIRDLLAAQSTHSDQQS
;
A
#
# COMPACT_ATOMS: atom_id res chain seq x y z
N MET A 1 -20.77 21.45 -16.94
CA MET A 1 -20.83 20.55 -15.76
C MET A 1 -20.67 19.06 -16.07
N PHE A 2 -21.64 18.34 -16.66
CA PHE A 2 -21.49 16.88 -16.87
C PHE A 2 -20.31 16.51 -17.82
N LYS A 3 -20.10 17.31 -18.88
CA LYS A 3 -18.93 17.17 -19.77
C LYS A 3 -17.61 17.48 -19.04
N GLU A 4 -17.55 18.53 -18.24
CA GLU A 4 -16.36 18.87 -17.41
C GLU A 4 -16.07 17.78 -16.38
N PHE A 5 -17.10 17.21 -15.75
CA PHE A 5 -16.98 16.11 -14.80
C PHE A 5 -16.42 14.85 -15.47
N LYS A 6 -16.93 14.49 -16.66
CA LYS A 6 -16.39 13.38 -17.46
C LYS A 6 -14.92 13.61 -17.82
N ILE A 7 -14.55 14.83 -18.21
CA ILE A 7 -13.16 15.22 -18.51
C ILE A 7 -12.26 15.18 -17.28
N PHE A 8 -12.81 15.47 -16.10
CA PHE A 8 -12.09 15.43 -14.83
C PHE A 8 -11.81 13.99 -14.38
N ILE A 9 -12.82 13.11 -14.37
CA ILE A 9 -12.65 11.70 -13.99
C ILE A 9 -11.88 10.89 -15.02
N SER A 10 -11.88 11.32 -16.30
CA SER A 10 -11.07 10.67 -17.35
C SER A 10 -9.57 10.96 -17.21
N ARG A 11 -9.16 11.85 -16.29
CA ARG A 11 -7.75 11.99 -15.92
C ARG A 11 -7.39 10.74 -15.10
N GLY A 12 -6.71 9.77 -15.71
CA GLY A 12 -6.39 8.47 -15.09
C GLY A 12 -5.85 8.57 -13.65
N ASN A 13 -4.96 9.53 -13.39
CA ASN A 13 -4.41 9.79 -12.06
C ASN A 13 -5.46 10.10 -10.97
N VAL A 14 -6.63 10.65 -11.33
CA VAL A 14 -7.72 10.96 -10.38
C VAL A 14 -8.55 9.71 -10.09
N LEU A 15 -8.82 8.90 -11.11
CA LEU A 15 -9.61 7.68 -10.94
C LEU A 15 -8.87 6.66 -10.08
N ASP A 16 -7.57 6.44 -10.34
CA ASP A 16 -6.74 5.50 -9.59
C ASP A 16 -6.59 5.93 -8.13
N LEU A 17 -6.41 7.24 -7.90
CA LEU A 17 -6.36 7.80 -6.55
C LEU A 17 -7.70 7.64 -5.82
N ALA A 18 -8.83 7.89 -6.50
CA ALA A 18 -10.16 7.74 -5.91
C ALA A 18 -10.45 6.29 -5.52
N VAL A 19 -10.12 5.34 -6.39
CA VAL A 19 -10.27 3.90 -6.13
C VAL A 19 -9.37 3.48 -4.96
N GLY A 20 -8.12 3.93 -4.94
CA GLY A 20 -7.17 3.66 -3.85
C GLY A 20 -7.68 4.14 -2.48
N VAL A 21 -8.22 5.36 -2.41
CA VAL A 21 -8.79 5.92 -1.17
C VAL A 21 -10.04 5.17 -0.71
N LEU A 22 -10.94 4.82 -1.64
CA LEU A 22 -12.16 4.07 -1.34
C LEU A 22 -11.86 2.66 -0.81
N ILE A 23 -10.99 1.93 -1.51
CA ILE A 23 -10.59 0.58 -1.11
C ILE A 23 -9.81 0.63 0.20
N GLY A 24 -8.88 1.59 0.36
CA GLY A 24 -8.11 1.77 1.59
C GLY A 24 -9.00 2.05 2.81
N GLY A 25 -10.02 2.90 2.64
CA GLY A 25 -11.00 3.17 3.69
C GLY A 25 -11.84 1.95 4.06
N ALA A 26 -12.38 1.24 3.06
CA ALA A 26 -13.17 0.03 3.28
C ALA A 26 -12.35 -1.09 3.95
N PHE A 27 -11.10 -1.26 3.53
CA PHE A 27 -10.19 -2.24 4.10
C PHE A 27 -9.82 -1.92 5.55
N ASN A 28 -9.50 -0.67 5.86
CA ASN A 28 -9.26 -0.24 7.25
C ASN A 28 -10.45 -0.55 8.16
N ASN A 29 -11.68 -0.35 7.68
CA ASN A 29 -12.89 -0.71 8.42
C ASN A 29 -12.99 -2.22 8.68
N LEU A 30 -12.62 -3.06 7.72
CA LEU A 30 -12.61 -4.51 7.89
C LEU A 30 -11.60 -4.96 8.96
N VAL A 31 -10.36 -4.44 8.90
CA VAL A 31 -9.31 -4.73 9.89
C VAL A 31 -9.69 -4.22 11.28
N THR A 32 -10.29 -3.03 11.33
CA THR A 32 -10.83 -2.45 12.57
C THR A 32 -11.91 -3.33 13.18
N SER A 33 -12.87 -3.79 12.36
CA SER A 33 -13.96 -4.66 12.81
C SER A 33 -13.41 -5.99 13.32
N LEU A 34 -12.47 -6.61 12.61
CA LEU A 34 -11.82 -7.84 13.03
C LEU A 34 -11.12 -7.66 14.38
N THR A 35 -10.39 -6.57 14.55
CA THR A 35 -9.66 -6.31 15.79
C THR A 35 -10.61 -6.07 16.96
N LYS A 36 -11.56 -5.14 16.77
CA LYS A 36 -12.48 -4.73 17.83
C LYS A 36 -13.46 -5.84 18.24
N ASN A 37 -13.99 -6.58 17.27
CA ASN A 37 -15.09 -7.51 17.50
C ASN A 37 -14.61 -8.94 17.78
N LEU A 38 -13.43 -9.33 17.29
CA LEU A 38 -12.89 -10.68 17.53
C LEU A 38 -11.69 -10.62 18.47
N LEU A 39 -10.66 -9.81 18.17
CA LEU A 39 -9.41 -9.85 18.93
C LEU A 39 -9.53 -9.21 20.32
N SER A 40 -10.14 -8.03 20.47
CA SER A 40 -10.27 -7.37 21.78
C SER A 40 -10.99 -8.26 22.81
N PRO A 41 -12.12 -8.94 22.48
CA PRO A 41 -12.73 -9.92 23.39
C PRO A 41 -11.82 -11.12 23.71
N LEU A 42 -11.13 -11.68 22.70
CA LEU A 42 -10.19 -12.80 22.89
C LEU A 42 -9.05 -12.42 23.83
N ILE A 43 -8.42 -11.27 23.62
CA ILE A 43 -7.34 -10.74 24.48
C ILE A 43 -7.90 -10.44 25.88
N GLY A 44 -9.10 -9.88 25.97
CA GLY A 44 -9.77 -9.61 27.25
C GLY A 44 -10.04 -10.87 28.08
N LEU A 45 -10.27 -12.02 27.44
CA LEU A 45 -10.38 -13.31 28.13
C LEU A 45 -9.04 -13.79 28.69
N PHE A 46 -7.94 -13.65 27.94
CA PHE A 46 -6.61 -14.09 28.38
C PHE A 46 -5.95 -13.15 29.40
N VAL A 47 -6.26 -11.86 29.38
CA VAL A 47 -5.73 -10.87 30.34
C VAL A 47 -6.48 -10.91 31.69
N ASN A 48 -7.47 -11.78 31.85
CA ASN A 48 -8.23 -12.06 33.07
C ASN A 48 -8.73 -10.81 33.81
N SER A 49 -9.95 -10.38 33.49
CA SER A 49 -10.81 -9.55 34.35
C SER A 49 -10.29 -8.17 34.76
N ILE A 50 -9.13 -7.73 34.27
CA ILE A 50 -8.81 -6.31 34.20
C ILE A 50 -9.43 -5.84 32.89
N ASN A 51 -10.61 -5.24 32.97
CA ASN A 51 -11.07 -4.36 31.91
C ASN A 51 -9.97 -3.31 31.73
N LEU A 52 -9.04 -3.51 30.78
CA LEU A 52 -7.96 -2.53 30.56
C LEU A 52 -8.60 -1.17 30.30
N SER A 53 -9.66 -1.17 29.46
CA SER A 53 -10.56 -0.04 29.18
C SER A 53 -11.21 0.62 30.41
N SER A 54 -11.24 -0.04 31.58
CA SER A 54 -11.74 0.51 32.84
C SER A 54 -10.65 0.90 33.83
N ILE A 55 -9.36 0.75 33.51
CA ILE A 55 -8.29 1.43 34.25
C ILE A 55 -8.41 2.92 33.92
N LYS A 56 -9.21 3.59 34.74
CA LYS A 56 -9.41 5.03 34.72
C LYS A 56 -8.76 5.57 35.97
N PHE A 57 -7.74 6.39 35.81
CA PHE A 57 -7.19 7.15 36.92
C PHE A 57 -7.79 8.56 36.84
N SER A 58 -8.55 8.96 37.86
CA SER A 58 -9.05 10.33 37.97
C SER A 58 -8.12 11.14 38.87
N ALA A 59 -7.58 12.22 38.33
CA ALA A 59 -6.85 13.24 39.08
C ALA A 59 -7.64 14.54 38.97
N GLY A 60 -8.42 14.87 40.01
CA GLY A 60 -9.34 16.01 39.98
C GLY A 60 -10.46 15.83 38.95
N ALA A 61 -10.64 16.79 38.05
CA ALA A 61 -11.66 16.75 36.98
C ALA A 61 -11.21 15.96 35.73
N ALA A 62 -9.95 15.55 35.64
CA ALA A 62 -9.42 14.83 34.48
C ALA A 62 -9.51 13.31 34.69
N THR A 63 -10.05 12.60 33.68
CA THR A 63 -10.14 11.14 33.66
C THR A 63 -9.16 10.59 32.63
N PHE A 64 -8.12 9.88 33.08
CA PHE A 64 -7.15 9.24 32.21
C PHE A 64 -7.57 7.80 31.91
N THR A 65 -7.99 7.53 30.68
CA THR A 65 -8.41 6.20 30.21
C THR A 65 -7.23 5.44 29.60
N VAL A 66 -6.29 4.99 30.44
CA VAL A 66 -5.08 4.25 30.02
C VAL A 66 -5.45 2.99 29.21
N GLY A 67 -6.59 2.40 29.56
CA GLY A 67 -7.15 1.27 28.84
C GLY A 67 -7.47 1.45 27.37
N ALA A 68 -8.12 2.56 27.05
CA ALA A 68 -8.50 2.86 25.67
C ALA A 68 -7.25 3.09 24.81
N PHE A 69 -6.24 3.76 25.39
CA PHE A 69 -4.96 3.94 24.72
C PHE A 69 -4.25 2.61 24.43
N LEU A 70 -4.26 1.66 25.37
CA LEU A 70 -3.64 0.36 25.15
C LEU A 70 -4.40 -0.48 24.11
N ASP A 71 -5.73 -0.41 24.05
CA ASP A 71 -6.53 -1.02 22.97
C ASP A 71 -6.16 -0.42 21.60
N ASP A 72 -6.02 0.91 21.51
CA ASP A 72 -5.58 1.59 20.29
C ASP A 72 -4.16 1.16 19.86
N VAL A 73 -3.23 1.00 20.80
CA VAL A 73 -1.87 0.51 20.52
C VAL A 73 -1.89 -0.93 20.00
N ILE A 74 -2.67 -1.81 20.62
CA ILE A 74 -2.82 -3.21 20.17
C ILE A 74 -3.41 -3.24 18.75
N ARG A 75 -4.44 -2.43 18.49
CA ARG A 75 -5.06 -2.31 17.16
C ARG A 75 -4.10 -1.77 16.12
N PHE A 76 -3.27 -0.80 16.47
CA PHE A 76 -2.23 -0.28 15.59
C PHE A 76 -1.21 -1.38 15.21
N LEU A 77 -0.74 -2.16 16.19
CA LEU A 77 0.20 -3.27 15.94
C LEU A 77 -0.41 -4.35 15.04
N ILE A 78 -1.68 -4.71 15.25
CA ILE A 78 -2.39 -5.68 14.40
C ILE A 78 -2.54 -5.13 12.98
N MET A 79 -2.96 -3.87 12.84
CA MET A 79 -3.09 -3.23 11.53
C MET A 79 -1.75 -3.21 10.79
N ALA A 80 -0.66 -2.84 11.47
CA ALA A 80 0.69 -2.88 10.91
C ALA A 80 1.09 -4.30 10.48
N PHE A 81 0.77 -5.32 11.29
CA PHE A 81 1.05 -6.72 10.96
C PHE A 81 0.27 -7.21 9.75
N VAL A 82 -1.02 -6.87 9.65
CA VAL A 82 -1.85 -7.22 8.49
C VAL A 82 -1.34 -6.56 7.22
N ILE A 83 -1.00 -5.26 7.27
CA ILE A 83 -0.40 -4.55 6.14
C ILE A 83 0.92 -5.20 5.74
N PHE A 84 1.76 -5.55 6.72
CA PHE A 84 3.02 -6.27 6.48
C PHE A 84 2.79 -7.62 5.78
N LEU A 85 1.80 -8.41 6.20
CA LEU A 85 1.48 -9.68 5.54
C LEU A 85 1.02 -9.47 4.09
N ILE A 86 0.24 -8.43 3.81
CA ILE A 86 -0.19 -8.10 2.45
C ILE A 86 1.00 -7.67 1.60
N VAL A 87 1.85 -6.76 2.09
CA VAL A 87 3.05 -6.33 1.38
C VAL A 87 4.00 -7.50 1.14
N LYS A 88 4.18 -8.38 2.14
CA LYS A 88 4.99 -9.60 2.02
C LYS A 88 4.38 -10.57 1.01
N GLY A 89 3.06 -10.75 1.01
CA GLY A 89 2.35 -11.60 0.05
C GLY A 89 2.46 -11.06 -1.37
N PHE A 90 2.29 -9.76 -1.56
CA PHE A 90 2.46 -9.10 -2.84
C PHE A 90 3.92 -9.18 -3.33
N ASN A 91 4.89 -8.93 -2.46
CA ASN A 91 6.31 -9.08 -2.80
C ASN A 91 6.64 -10.54 -3.16
N HIS A 92 6.10 -11.50 -2.41
CA HIS A 92 6.30 -12.92 -2.68
C HIS A 92 5.66 -13.38 -4.01
N LEU A 93 4.48 -12.85 -4.38
CA LEU A 93 3.87 -13.11 -5.68
C LEU A 93 4.67 -12.46 -6.81
N ARG A 94 5.19 -11.24 -6.61
CA ARG A 94 6.04 -10.57 -7.60
C ARG A 94 7.38 -11.30 -7.79
N ASP A 95 7.97 -11.81 -6.73
CA ASP A 95 9.21 -12.61 -6.82
C ASP A 95 8.97 -13.96 -7.54
N ARG A 96 7.75 -14.51 -7.44
CA ARG A 96 7.34 -15.74 -8.16
C ARG A 96 6.99 -15.49 -9.63
N ASN A 97 6.40 -14.34 -9.96
CA ASN A 97 6.16 -13.94 -11.35
C ASN A 97 7.45 -13.47 -12.05
N ALA A 98 8.39 -12.85 -11.34
CA ALA A 98 9.72 -12.54 -11.86
C ALA A 98 10.53 -13.81 -12.24
N THR A 99 10.13 -14.98 -11.72
CA THR A 99 10.73 -16.28 -12.11
C THR A 99 9.90 -17.01 -13.18
N ALA A 100 8.63 -16.63 -13.39
CA ALA A 100 7.73 -17.24 -14.38
C ALA A 100 7.58 -16.42 -15.67
N GLU A 101 7.95 -15.14 -15.67
CA GLU A 101 7.98 -14.26 -16.86
C GLU A 101 9.36 -14.23 -17.55
N SER A 102 10.33 -15.04 -17.11
CA SER A 102 11.61 -15.18 -17.81
C SER A 102 11.53 -15.98 -19.12
N GLU A 103 10.38 -16.55 -19.48
CA GLU A 103 10.28 -17.34 -20.72
C GLU A 103 9.26 -16.87 -21.77
N GLU A 104 8.18 -16.15 -21.47
CA GLU A 104 7.23 -15.73 -22.53
C GLU A 104 6.46 -14.42 -22.26
N GLU A 105 7.13 -13.27 -22.17
CA GLU A 105 6.57 -12.03 -22.74
C GLU A 105 7.73 -11.06 -22.97
N PRO A 106 7.98 -10.57 -24.21
CA PRO A 106 8.92 -9.47 -24.36
C PRO A 106 8.31 -8.31 -23.59
N GLU A 107 8.91 -7.98 -22.44
CA GLU A 107 8.65 -6.73 -21.72
C GLU A 107 8.49 -5.66 -22.80
N THR A 108 7.27 -5.16 -22.98
CA THR A 108 7.04 -4.04 -23.88
C THR A 108 7.75 -2.90 -23.19
N ILE A 109 9.02 -2.73 -23.52
CA ILE A 109 9.84 -1.61 -23.12
C ILE A 109 8.94 -0.40 -23.38
N PRO A 110 8.58 0.39 -22.35
CA PRO A 110 7.76 1.59 -22.53
C PRO A 110 8.26 2.32 -23.76
N ALA A 111 7.38 2.68 -24.69
CA ALA A 111 7.78 3.10 -26.04
C ALA A 111 8.93 4.13 -26.01
N GLU A 112 8.90 5.02 -25.02
CA GLU A 112 9.95 5.96 -24.68
C GLU A 112 11.33 5.34 -24.45
N GLN A 113 11.44 4.28 -23.64
CA GLN A 113 12.67 3.54 -23.37
C GLN A 113 13.15 2.77 -24.61
N ALA A 114 12.23 2.29 -25.45
CA ALA A 114 12.56 1.65 -26.72
C ALA A 114 13.17 2.66 -27.70
N TYR A 115 12.54 3.83 -27.84
CA TYR A 115 13.07 4.94 -28.63
C TYR A 115 14.41 5.44 -28.08
N LEU A 116 14.59 5.54 -26.76
CA LEU A 116 15.87 5.94 -26.16
C LEU A 116 16.99 4.95 -26.45
N LYS A 117 16.70 3.64 -26.46
CA LYS A 117 17.66 2.61 -26.83
C LYS A 117 18.05 2.72 -28.30
N GLU A 118 17.06 2.89 -29.17
CA GLU A 118 17.27 3.08 -30.61
C GLU A 118 18.11 4.35 -30.88
N ILE A 119 17.78 5.47 -30.23
CA ILE A 119 18.54 6.73 -30.33
C ILE A 119 19.98 6.53 -29.86
N ARG A 120 20.21 5.84 -28.73
CA ARG A 120 21.56 5.53 -28.23
C ARG A 120 22.35 4.71 -29.24
N ASP A 121 21.74 3.69 -29.82
CA ASP A 121 22.40 2.78 -30.76
C ASP A 121 22.72 3.49 -32.08
N LEU A 122 21.81 4.35 -32.57
CA LEU A 122 22.04 5.24 -33.71
C LEU A 122 23.17 6.24 -33.46
N LEU A 123 23.24 6.81 -32.26
CA LEU A 123 24.28 7.78 -31.89
C LEU A 123 25.66 7.11 -31.78
N ALA A 124 25.72 5.90 -31.22
CA ALA A 124 26.95 5.11 -31.14
C ALA A 124 27.46 4.66 -32.53
N ALA A 125 26.54 4.32 -33.43
CA ALA A 125 26.87 4.02 -34.82
C ALA A 125 27.41 5.28 -35.54
N GLN A 126 26.82 6.46 -35.27
CA GLN A 126 27.25 7.73 -35.86
C GLN A 126 28.63 8.17 -35.36
N SER A 127 28.91 8.07 -34.05
CA SER A 127 30.23 8.43 -33.49
C SER A 127 31.35 7.56 -34.06
N THR A 128 31.07 6.28 -34.33
CA THR A 128 32.03 5.35 -34.94
C THR A 128 32.31 5.69 -36.42
N HIS A 129 31.35 6.30 -37.14
CA HIS A 129 31.54 6.74 -38.53
C HIS A 129 32.34 8.06 -38.64
N SER A 130 32.21 8.98 -37.68
CA SER A 130 33.00 10.22 -37.67
C SER A 130 34.50 10.01 -37.49
N ASP A 131 34.91 8.94 -36.80
CA ASP A 131 36.32 8.61 -36.58
C ASP A 131 37.01 7.98 -37.81
N GLN A 132 36.25 7.47 -38.79
CA GLN A 132 36.80 6.87 -40.02
C GLN A 132 36.96 7.88 -41.18
N GLN A 133 36.54 9.13 -40.99
CA GLN A 133 36.55 10.17 -42.03
C GLN A 133 37.52 11.32 -41.75
N SER A 134 38.32 11.24 -40.67
CA SER A 134 39.42 12.16 -40.32
C SER A 134 40.79 11.60 -40.68
#